data_AF-A0A9P8FC68-F1
#
_entry.id   AF-A0A9P8FC68-F1
#
_cell.length_a   1.000
_cell.length_b   1.000
_cell.length_c   1.000
_cell.angle_alpha   90.00
_cell.angle_beta   90.00
_cell.angle_gamma   90.00
#
_symmetry.space_group_name_H-M   'P 1'
#
loop_
_entity.id
_entity.type
_entity.pdbx_description
1 polymer ?
#
loop_
_entity_poly.entity_id
_entity_poly.type
_entity_poly.pdbx_seq_one_letter_code
_entity_poly.pdbx_strand_id
1 'polypeptide(L)'
;DQTLLSDMNKAFHTIFKHHGTTFLPFWQKLMPYLDQALVNQDPTQRQWALCIMDDVLEFCGPDSWAFESHIVQPLVDGMQDDVPANRQAATYGAGVAAHKGGAPWSDFANASLPLLFQATQRPDARTGDHVFATENACASIAKILHFNNTKVANSQQVVEAWIGTLPVVNDEEAAPYAYAFLAQLIDQQNPAVIQQAARCFHFVALALEAETLQGRTAQQVVQSAKALVTMASLDANQLLAEMSPEVQHAVRAFFG
;
A
#
# COMPACT_ATOMS: atom_id res chain seq x y z
N ASP A 1 -24.74 -6.76 -11.25
CA ASP A 1 -25.13 -5.42 -10.75
C ASP A 1 -24.01 -4.92 -9.87
N GLN A 2 -23.26 -3.90 -10.31
CA GLN A 2 -22.07 -3.41 -9.61
C GLN A 2 -22.42 -2.69 -8.30
N THR A 3 -23.54 -1.98 -8.26
CA THR A 3 -24.00 -1.27 -7.06
C THR A 3 -24.30 -2.27 -5.94
N LEU A 4 -24.99 -3.36 -6.27
CA LEU A 4 -25.28 -4.43 -5.32
C LEU A 4 -23.99 -5.05 -4.74
N LEU A 5 -23.00 -5.38 -5.58
CA LEU A 5 -21.73 -5.93 -5.11
C LEU A 5 -20.96 -4.95 -4.21
N SER A 6 -20.97 -3.66 -4.56
CA SER A 6 -20.34 -2.62 -3.74
C SER A 6 -21.00 -2.51 -2.35
N ASP A 7 -22.32 -2.50 -2.28
CA ASP A 7 -23.04 -2.42 -0.99
C ASP A 7 -22.88 -3.70 -0.17
N MET A 8 -22.79 -4.86 -0.82
CA MET A 8 -22.41 -6.11 -0.15
C MET A 8 -21.01 -6.04 0.45
N ASN A 9 -20.02 -5.48 -0.26
CA ASN A 9 -18.66 -5.29 0.28
C ASN A 9 -18.68 -4.39 1.52
N LYS A 10 -19.39 -3.26 1.48
CA LYS A 10 -19.51 -2.38 2.66
C LYS A 10 -20.13 -3.09 3.86
N ALA A 11 -21.12 -3.96 3.62
CA ALA A 11 -21.74 -4.75 4.66
C ALA A 11 -20.76 -5.77 5.26
N PHE A 12 -20.04 -6.54 4.43
CA PHE A 12 -19.02 -7.49 4.90
C PHE A 12 -17.91 -6.77 5.66
N HIS A 13 -17.37 -5.68 5.12
CA HIS A 13 -16.37 -4.85 5.78
C HIS A 13 -16.82 -4.42 7.17
N THR A 14 -18.05 -3.89 7.29
CA THR A 14 -18.60 -3.45 8.57
C THR A 14 -18.71 -4.62 9.55
N ILE A 15 -19.21 -5.78 9.10
CA ILE A 15 -19.35 -6.96 9.96
C ILE A 15 -17.97 -7.45 10.42
N PHE A 16 -17.01 -7.62 9.52
CA PHE A 16 -15.66 -8.05 9.87
C PHE A 16 -14.95 -7.06 10.79
N LYS A 17 -15.06 -5.76 10.53
CA LYS A 17 -14.49 -4.71 11.37
C LYS A 17 -15.00 -4.76 12.82
N HIS A 18 -16.27 -5.11 13.03
CA HIS A 18 -16.87 -5.14 14.36
C HIS A 18 -16.85 -6.51 15.05
N HIS A 19 -16.83 -7.60 14.28
CA HIS A 19 -16.93 -8.96 14.81
C HIS A 19 -15.65 -9.78 14.64
N GLY A 20 -14.77 -9.41 13.71
CA GLY A 20 -13.51 -10.08 13.40
C GLY A 20 -13.69 -11.59 13.27
N THR A 21 -12.84 -12.33 13.99
CA THR A 21 -12.78 -13.79 13.94
C THR A 21 -14.08 -14.47 14.38
N THR A 22 -14.93 -13.81 15.18
CA THR A 22 -16.21 -14.37 15.63
C THR A 22 -17.23 -14.55 14.48
N PHE A 23 -17.03 -13.86 13.36
CA PHE A 23 -17.89 -13.99 12.18
C PHE A 23 -17.47 -15.13 11.24
N LEU A 24 -16.22 -15.59 11.30
CA LEU A 24 -15.66 -16.61 10.39
C LEU A 24 -16.51 -17.88 10.26
N PRO A 25 -17.09 -18.48 11.33
CA PRO A 25 -17.90 -19.69 11.20
C PRO A 25 -19.16 -19.53 10.35
N PHE A 26 -19.68 -18.30 10.25
CA PHE A 26 -20.82 -17.97 9.41
C PHE A 26 -20.38 -17.66 7.99
N TRP A 27 -19.36 -16.82 7.85
CA TRP A 27 -18.80 -16.43 6.55
C TRP A 27 -18.27 -17.61 5.73
N GLN A 28 -17.56 -18.56 6.35
CA GLN A 28 -16.96 -19.71 5.64
C GLN A 28 -17.98 -20.56 4.89
N LYS A 29 -19.27 -20.49 5.27
CA LYS A 29 -20.36 -21.19 4.55
C LYS A 29 -20.61 -20.62 3.15
N LEU A 30 -20.11 -19.42 2.88
CA LEU A 30 -20.20 -18.73 1.59
C LEU A 30 -19.04 -19.05 0.66
N MET A 31 -18.02 -19.80 1.13
CA MET A 31 -16.78 -20.04 0.39
C MET A 31 -16.98 -20.58 -1.03
N PRO A 32 -17.89 -21.55 -1.29
CA PRO A 32 -18.09 -22.04 -2.66
C PRO A 32 -18.51 -20.95 -3.66
N TYR A 33 -19.19 -19.89 -3.20
CA TYR A 33 -19.59 -18.77 -4.04
C TYR A 33 -18.44 -17.77 -4.23
N LEU A 34 -17.64 -17.55 -3.19
CA LEU A 34 -16.45 -16.70 -3.26
C LEU A 34 -15.41 -17.31 -4.19
N ASP A 35 -15.14 -18.61 -4.08
CA ASP A 35 -14.23 -19.35 -4.97
C ASP A 35 -14.64 -19.22 -6.44
N GLN A 36 -15.94 -19.31 -6.74
CA GLN A 36 -16.46 -19.12 -8.09
C GLN A 36 -16.32 -17.67 -8.59
N ALA A 37 -16.50 -16.69 -7.70
CA ALA A 37 -16.36 -15.28 -8.04
C ALA A 37 -14.90 -14.89 -8.31
N LEU A 38 -13.94 -15.44 -7.54
CA LEU A 38 -12.50 -15.17 -7.66
C LEU A 38 -11.92 -15.57 -9.02
N VAL A 39 -12.47 -16.61 -9.66
CA VAL A 39 -12.03 -17.08 -10.99
C VAL A 39 -12.98 -16.70 -12.12
N ASN A 40 -13.97 -15.85 -11.84
CA ASN A 40 -14.99 -15.47 -12.81
C ASN A 40 -14.38 -14.64 -13.95
N GLN A 41 -14.91 -14.77 -15.17
CA GLN A 41 -14.49 -13.94 -16.29
C GLN A 41 -14.89 -12.47 -16.13
N ASP A 42 -16.00 -12.20 -15.44
CA ASP A 42 -16.41 -10.85 -15.07
C ASP A 42 -15.46 -10.28 -14.01
N PRO A 43 -14.69 -9.22 -14.34
CA PRO A 43 -13.73 -8.64 -13.40
C PRO A 43 -14.38 -8.07 -12.15
N THR A 44 -15.65 -7.64 -12.21
CA THR A 44 -16.33 -7.07 -11.05
C THR A 44 -16.63 -8.11 -9.98
N GLN A 45 -16.84 -9.37 -10.37
CA GLN A 45 -16.99 -10.51 -9.46
C GLN A 45 -15.67 -10.83 -8.77
N ARG A 46 -14.56 -10.82 -9.52
CA ARG A 46 -13.23 -11.02 -8.97
C ARG A 46 -12.88 -9.92 -7.96
N GLN A 47 -13.09 -8.66 -8.34
CA GLN A 47 -12.89 -7.51 -7.45
C GLN A 47 -13.66 -7.68 -6.14
N TRP A 48 -14.96 -7.99 -6.25
CA TRP A 48 -15.85 -8.15 -5.12
C TRP A 48 -15.32 -9.20 -4.13
N ALA A 49 -14.99 -10.38 -4.63
CA ALA A 49 -14.49 -11.46 -3.77
C ALA A 49 -13.09 -11.18 -3.21
N LEU A 50 -12.19 -10.53 -3.98
CA LEU A 50 -10.88 -10.10 -3.48
C LEU A 50 -11.02 -9.13 -2.30
N CYS A 51 -11.88 -8.11 -2.41
CA CYS A 51 -12.11 -7.17 -1.30
C CYS A 51 -12.64 -7.86 -0.03
N ILE A 52 -13.47 -8.90 -0.17
CA ILE A 52 -13.92 -9.70 0.99
C ILE A 52 -12.75 -10.48 1.61
N MET A 53 -11.84 -11.03 0.78
CA MET A 53 -10.63 -11.69 1.31
C MET A 53 -9.71 -10.70 2.02
N ASP A 54 -9.62 -9.46 1.53
CA ASP A 54 -8.86 -8.39 2.18
C ASP A 54 -9.41 -8.07 3.57
N ASP A 55 -10.74 -7.97 3.72
CA ASP A 55 -11.39 -7.77 5.02
C ASP A 55 -11.12 -8.93 5.99
N VAL A 56 -11.10 -10.17 5.49
CA VAL A 56 -10.75 -11.35 6.30
C VAL A 56 -9.30 -11.25 6.79
N LEU A 57 -8.35 -10.90 5.92
CA LEU A 57 -6.95 -10.68 6.29
C LEU A 57 -6.81 -9.54 7.31
N GLU A 58 -7.53 -8.44 7.11
CA GLU A 58 -7.39 -7.23 7.92
C GLU A 58 -7.94 -7.40 9.33
N PHE A 59 -9.13 -8.00 9.44
CA PHE A 59 -9.89 -8.03 10.69
C PHE A 59 -9.83 -9.38 11.41
N CYS A 60 -9.31 -10.42 10.76
CA CYS A 60 -9.13 -11.74 11.40
C CYS A 60 -7.65 -12.10 11.64
N GLY A 61 -6.71 -11.30 11.14
CA GLY A 61 -5.28 -11.44 11.42
C GLY A 61 -4.76 -12.86 11.19
N PRO A 62 -3.99 -13.47 12.11
CA PRO A 62 -3.45 -14.82 11.92
C PRO A 62 -4.50 -15.93 11.70
N ASP A 63 -5.73 -15.77 12.22
CA ASP A 63 -6.78 -16.77 12.06
C ASP A 63 -7.27 -16.88 10.61
N SER A 64 -7.05 -15.84 9.79
CA SER A 64 -7.33 -15.89 8.35
C SER A 64 -6.50 -16.95 7.61
N TRP A 65 -5.38 -17.40 8.17
CA TRP A 65 -4.54 -18.46 7.58
C TRP A 65 -5.29 -19.79 7.42
N ALA A 66 -6.36 -20.02 8.19
CA ALA A 66 -7.23 -21.18 8.00
C ALA A 66 -7.87 -21.25 6.61
N PHE A 67 -7.87 -20.13 5.87
CA PHE A 67 -8.42 -19.99 4.53
C PHE A 67 -7.35 -19.72 3.47
N GLU A 68 -6.07 -19.96 3.75
CA GLU A 68 -4.96 -19.66 2.84
C GLU A 68 -5.16 -20.27 1.45
N SER A 69 -5.68 -21.51 1.38
CA SER A 69 -5.94 -22.22 0.13
C SER A 69 -6.98 -21.55 -0.77
N HIS A 70 -7.78 -20.63 -0.20
CA HIS A 70 -8.79 -19.84 -0.89
C HIS A 70 -8.34 -18.39 -1.17
N ILE A 71 -7.19 -17.96 -0.65
CA ILE A 71 -6.77 -16.56 -0.66
C ILE A 71 -5.45 -16.37 -1.42
N VAL A 72 -4.47 -17.26 -1.21
CA VAL A 72 -3.10 -17.08 -1.73
C VAL A 72 -3.09 -16.98 -3.26
N GLN A 73 -3.62 -17.99 -3.96
CA GLN A 73 -3.60 -17.99 -5.43
C GLN A 73 -4.44 -16.84 -6.02
N PRO A 74 -5.65 -16.54 -5.51
CA PRO A 74 -6.41 -15.39 -5.97
C PRO A 74 -5.71 -14.04 -5.81
N LEU A 75 -4.96 -13.81 -4.72
CA LEU A 75 -4.16 -12.59 -4.59
C LEU A 75 -2.99 -12.56 -5.59
N VAL A 76 -2.33 -13.70 -5.82
CA VAL A 76 -1.26 -13.83 -6.83
C VAL A 76 -1.79 -13.49 -8.24
N ASP A 77 -2.95 -14.04 -8.60
CA ASP A 77 -3.58 -13.81 -9.89
C ASP A 77 -4.08 -12.36 -9.98
N GLY A 78 -4.70 -11.85 -8.92
CA GLY A 78 -5.22 -10.49 -8.84
C GLY A 78 -4.15 -9.43 -9.01
N MET A 79 -2.95 -9.59 -8.42
CA MET A 79 -1.82 -8.66 -8.60
C MET A 79 -1.37 -8.54 -10.07
N GLN A 80 -1.67 -9.56 -10.88
CA GLN A 80 -1.31 -9.64 -12.29
C GLN A 80 -2.50 -9.37 -13.24
N ASP A 81 -3.71 -9.16 -12.70
CA ASP A 81 -4.92 -8.92 -13.48
C ASP A 81 -4.75 -7.69 -14.38
N ASP A 82 -5.36 -7.66 -15.58
CA ASP A 82 -5.29 -6.48 -16.44
C ASP A 82 -6.23 -5.36 -15.99
N VAL A 83 -7.26 -5.69 -15.21
CA VAL A 83 -8.20 -4.71 -14.65
C VAL A 83 -7.57 -4.04 -13.41
N PRO A 84 -7.40 -2.70 -13.42
CA PRO A 84 -6.70 -1.99 -12.35
C PRO A 84 -7.37 -2.17 -10.98
N ALA A 85 -8.70 -2.22 -10.93
CA ALA A 85 -9.45 -2.40 -9.69
C ALA A 85 -9.16 -3.76 -9.00
N ASN A 86 -8.93 -4.82 -9.78
CA ASN A 86 -8.56 -6.14 -9.25
C ASN A 86 -7.12 -6.15 -8.76
N ARG A 87 -6.21 -5.52 -9.52
CA ARG A 87 -4.83 -5.33 -9.06
C ARG A 87 -4.77 -4.54 -7.77
N GLN A 88 -5.55 -3.46 -7.66
CA GLN A 88 -5.58 -2.65 -6.44
C GLN A 88 -6.02 -3.46 -5.22
N ALA A 89 -7.11 -4.23 -5.34
CA ALA A 89 -7.57 -5.10 -4.26
C ALA A 89 -6.48 -6.11 -3.87
N ALA A 90 -5.90 -6.81 -4.86
CA ALA A 90 -4.90 -7.83 -4.59
C ALA A 90 -3.57 -7.27 -4.03
N THR A 91 -3.11 -6.11 -4.51
CA THR A 91 -1.91 -5.46 -3.97
C THR A 91 -2.18 -4.97 -2.56
N TYR A 92 -3.38 -4.45 -2.25
CA TYR A 92 -3.82 -4.13 -0.88
C TYR A 92 -3.77 -5.37 0.03
N GLY A 93 -4.38 -6.47 -0.39
CA GLY A 93 -4.40 -7.75 0.34
C GLY A 93 -3.01 -8.28 0.69
N ALA A 94 -2.06 -8.23 -0.24
CA ALA A 94 -0.66 -8.59 0.04
C ALA A 94 -0.03 -7.71 1.14
N GLY A 95 -0.32 -6.41 1.15
CA GLY A 95 0.13 -5.50 2.21
C GLY A 95 -0.55 -5.76 3.55
N VAL A 96 -1.84 -6.09 3.55
CA VAL A 96 -2.58 -6.46 4.76
C VAL A 96 -2.08 -7.79 5.32
N ALA A 97 -1.82 -8.79 4.49
CA ALA A 97 -1.21 -10.05 4.92
C ALA A 97 0.11 -9.79 5.65
N ALA A 98 0.92 -8.84 5.16
CA ALA A 98 2.15 -8.43 5.82
C ALA A 98 1.93 -7.74 7.18
N HIS A 99 0.95 -6.83 7.27
CA HIS A 99 0.72 -5.99 8.44
C HIS A 99 -0.10 -6.69 9.53
N LYS A 100 -1.16 -7.40 9.15
CA LYS A 100 -2.18 -7.96 10.05
C LYS A 100 -2.17 -9.48 10.09
N GLY A 101 -1.74 -10.16 9.03
CA GLY A 101 -1.74 -11.62 8.93
C GLY A 101 -0.80 -12.33 9.92
N GLY A 102 0.21 -11.64 10.44
CA GLY A 102 1.16 -12.20 11.41
C GLY A 102 2.07 -13.28 10.80
N ALA A 103 2.72 -14.06 11.67
CA ALA A 103 3.76 -15.01 11.27
C ALA A 103 3.34 -16.02 10.17
N PRO A 104 2.12 -16.59 10.16
CA PRO A 104 1.71 -17.53 9.11
C PRO A 104 1.76 -16.93 7.69
N TRP A 105 1.40 -15.65 7.55
CA TRP A 105 1.36 -14.96 6.27
C TRP A 105 2.72 -14.40 5.80
N SER A 106 3.75 -14.43 6.66
CA SER A 106 5.03 -13.77 6.40
C SER A 106 5.76 -14.30 5.16
N ASP A 107 5.67 -15.61 4.88
CA ASP A 107 6.31 -16.21 3.71
C ASP A 107 5.59 -15.79 2.41
N PHE A 108 4.25 -15.77 2.41
CA PHE A 108 3.46 -15.26 1.29
C PHE A 108 3.72 -13.76 1.03
N ALA A 109 3.73 -12.95 2.10
CA ALA A 109 4.00 -11.52 2.01
C ALA A 109 5.37 -11.24 1.36
N ASN A 110 6.41 -11.97 1.79
CA ASN A 110 7.75 -11.85 1.20
C ASN A 110 7.77 -12.33 -0.26
N ALA A 111 7.11 -13.46 -0.57
CA ALA A 111 7.02 -14.00 -1.93
C ALA A 111 6.24 -13.08 -2.89
N SER A 112 5.42 -12.15 -2.37
CA SER A 112 4.64 -11.19 -3.17
C SER A 112 5.46 -10.01 -3.67
N LEU A 113 6.65 -9.73 -3.11
CA LEU A 113 7.48 -8.57 -3.48
C LEU A 113 7.73 -8.45 -5.01
N PRO A 114 8.13 -9.51 -5.74
CA PRO A 114 8.36 -9.40 -7.18
C PRO A 114 7.11 -8.98 -7.96
N LEU A 115 5.93 -9.50 -7.57
CA LEU A 115 4.65 -9.18 -8.23
C LEU A 115 4.23 -7.74 -7.92
N LEU A 116 4.44 -7.28 -6.68
CA LEU A 116 4.19 -5.89 -6.30
C LEU A 116 5.07 -4.93 -7.11
N PHE A 117 6.37 -5.22 -7.25
CA PHE A 117 7.24 -4.41 -8.10
C PHE A 117 6.80 -4.43 -9.57
N GLN A 118 6.43 -5.59 -10.11
CA GLN A 118 5.90 -5.69 -11.48
C GLN A 118 4.66 -4.82 -11.68
N ALA A 119 3.74 -4.77 -10.71
CA ALA A 119 2.57 -3.90 -10.78
C ALA A 119 2.96 -2.41 -10.89
N THR A 120 4.01 -1.97 -10.18
CA THR A 120 4.51 -0.59 -10.27
C THR A 120 5.26 -0.26 -11.56
N GLN A 121 5.71 -1.28 -12.29
CA GLN A 121 6.55 -1.16 -13.48
C GLN A 121 5.79 -1.36 -14.80
N ARG A 122 4.46 -1.52 -14.74
CA ARG A 122 3.65 -1.62 -15.95
C ARG A 122 3.77 -0.34 -16.80
N PRO A 123 3.72 -0.43 -18.14
CA PRO A 123 3.77 0.76 -19.00
C PRO A 123 2.66 1.78 -18.72
N ASP A 124 1.52 1.32 -18.22
CA ASP A 124 0.32 2.09 -17.87
C ASP A 124 0.21 2.39 -16.36
N ALA A 125 1.23 2.06 -15.56
CA ALA A 125 1.15 2.03 -14.09
C ALA A 125 0.65 3.33 -13.45
N ARG A 126 0.90 4.48 -14.06
CA ARG A 126 0.54 5.81 -13.53
C ARG A 126 -0.52 6.54 -14.36
N THR A 127 -1.31 5.83 -15.18
CA THR A 127 -2.34 6.44 -16.04
C THR A 127 -3.76 6.01 -15.64
N GLY A 128 -4.67 6.98 -15.51
CA GLY A 128 -6.06 6.71 -15.12
C GLY A 128 -6.15 5.89 -13.84
N ASP A 129 -7.07 4.93 -13.79
CA ASP A 129 -7.31 4.11 -12.59
C ASP A 129 -6.13 3.17 -12.23
N HIS A 130 -5.17 2.97 -13.14
CA HIS A 130 -3.99 2.13 -12.87
C HIS A 130 -3.11 2.71 -11.77
N VAL A 131 -3.17 4.03 -11.56
CA VAL A 131 -2.37 4.71 -10.52
C VAL A 131 -2.69 4.19 -9.11
N PHE A 132 -3.95 3.87 -8.83
CA PHE A 132 -4.37 3.39 -7.51
C PHE A 132 -3.81 1.99 -7.21
N ALA A 133 -3.74 1.12 -8.22
CA ALA A 133 -3.11 -0.20 -8.07
C ALA A 133 -1.59 -0.07 -7.81
N THR A 134 -0.93 0.86 -8.51
CA THR A 134 0.50 1.15 -8.34
C THR A 134 0.81 1.74 -6.97
N GLU A 135 -0.02 2.67 -6.50
CA GLU A 135 0.13 3.29 -5.19
C GLU A 135 -0.15 2.32 -4.05
N ASN A 136 -1.14 1.42 -4.20
CA ASN A 136 -1.33 0.31 -3.26
C ASN A 136 -0.15 -0.66 -3.28
N ALA A 137 0.43 -0.98 -4.44
CA ALA A 137 1.65 -1.79 -4.50
C ALA A 137 2.83 -1.12 -3.77
N CYS A 138 3.02 0.19 -3.95
CA CYS A 138 4.03 0.98 -3.21
C CYS A 138 3.81 0.89 -1.69
N ALA A 139 2.58 1.11 -1.22
CA ALA A 139 2.26 1.01 0.21
C ALA A 139 2.39 -0.42 0.75
N SER A 140 2.07 -1.45 -0.05
CA SER A 140 2.19 -2.85 0.35
C SER A 140 3.64 -3.31 0.44
N ILE A 141 4.52 -2.86 -0.46
CA ILE A 141 5.96 -3.08 -0.32
C ILE A 141 6.48 -2.42 0.96
N ALA A 142 6.03 -1.19 1.29
CA ALA A 142 6.36 -0.54 2.55
C ALA A 142 5.90 -1.36 3.77
N LYS A 143 4.66 -1.88 3.75
CA LYS A 143 4.14 -2.76 4.81
C LYS A 143 4.99 -4.03 4.96
N ILE A 144 5.39 -4.67 3.86
CA ILE A 144 6.27 -5.86 3.90
C ILE A 144 7.63 -5.52 4.50
N LEU A 145 8.26 -4.45 4.04
CA LEU A 145 9.54 -3.98 4.56
C LEU A 145 9.47 -3.56 6.03
N HIS A 146 8.35 -3.02 6.49
CA HIS A 146 8.19 -2.61 7.87
C HIS A 146 7.92 -3.80 8.81
N PHE A 147 6.91 -4.61 8.49
CA PHE A 147 6.41 -5.66 9.40
C PHE A 147 7.10 -7.02 9.24
N ASN A 148 7.71 -7.30 8.09
CA ASN A 148 8.33 -8.60 7.78
C ASN A 148 9.80 -8.49 7.34
N ASN A 149 10.53 -7.44 7.73
CA ASN A 149 11.91 -7.19 7.28
C ASN A 149 12.85 -8.40 7.41
N THR A 150 12.69 -9.24 8.45
CA THR A 150 13.57 -10.38 8.71
C THR A 150 13.43 -11.48 7.67
N LYS A 151 12.33 -11.51 6.91
CA LYS A 151 12.09 -12.44 5.81
C LYS A 151 12.55 -11.87 4.46
N VAL A 152 12.74 -10.56 4.37
CA VAL A 152 13.13 -9.87 3.13
C VAL A 152 14.62 -10.06 2.88
N ALA A 153 14.95 -10.89 1.90
CA ALA A 153 16.30 -11.00 1.39
C ALA A 153 16.74 -9.67 0.75
N ASN A 154 17.99 -9.26 0.98
CA ASN A 154 18.56 -8.02 0.44
C ASN A 154 17.72 -6.77 0.76
N SER A 155 17.18 -6.68 1.99
CA SER A 155 16.27 -5.61 2.42
C SER A 155 16.72 -4.19 2.03
N GLN A 156 18.02 -3.90 2.09
CA GLN A 156 18.55 -2.60 1.67
C GLN A 156 18.33 -2.28 0.18
N GLN A 157 18.52 -3.26 -0.71
CA GLN A 157 18.26 -3.11 -2.14
C GLN A 157 16.76 -2.99 -2.41
N VAL A 158 15.94 -3.71 -1.63
CA VAL A 158 14.48 -3.63 -1.73
C VAL A 158 13.98 -2.25 -1.29
N VAL A 159 14.55 -1.64 -0.23
CA VAL A 159 14.26 -0.26 0.18
C VAL A 159 14.66 0.73 -0.93
N GLU A 160 15.84 0.56 -1.52
CA GLU A 160 16.31 1.42 -2.62
C GLU A 160 15.36 1.39 -3.83
N ALA A 161 14.94 0.18 -4.23
CA ALA A 161 13.97 -0.01 -5.30
C ALA A 161 12.58 0.53 -4.92
N TRP A 162 12.16 0.35 -3.67
CA TRP A 162 10.88 0.84 -3.17
C TRP A 162 10.78 2.37 -3.22
N ILE A 163 11.85 3.11 -2.87
CA ILE A 163 11.88 4.57 -3.04
C ILE A 163 11.57 4.96 -4.49
N GLY A 164 12.00 4.15 -5.45
CA GLY A 164 11.70 4.33 -6.87
C GLY A 164 10.22 4.20 -7.25
N THR A 165 9.40 3.62 -6.37
CA THR A 165 7.95 3.42 -6.56
C THR A 165 7.10 4.59 -6.08
N LEU A 166 7.66 5.52 -5.29
CA LEU A 166 7.04 6.78 -4.89
C LEU A 166 6.94 7.75 -6.09
N PRO A 167 6.03 8.75 -6.06
CA PRO A 167 5.22 9.19 -4.91
C PRO A 167 3.84 8.50 -4.84
N VAL A 168 3.18 8.58 -3.68
CA VAL A 168 1.76 8.27 -3.52
C VAL A 168 0.98 9.58 -3.38
N VAL A 169 0.19 9.95 -4.39
CA VAL A 169 -0.46 11.27 -4.50
C VAL A 169 -1.92 11.18 -4.96
N ASN A 170 -2.48 9.99 -5.12
CA ASN A 170 -3.87 9.79 -5.51
C ASN A 170 -4.67 9.06 -4.42
N ASP A 171 -4.05 8.09 -3.75
CA ASP A 171 -4.68 7.24 -2.75
C ASP A 171 -4.40 7.75 -1.32
N GLU A 172 -5.41 8.37 -0.71
CA GLU A 172 -5.39 8.91 0.65
C GLU A 172 -5.27 7.84 1.74
N GLU A 173 -5.61 6.58 1.46
CA GLU A 173 -5.48 5.47 2.41
C GLU A 173 -4.08 4.84 2.34
N ALA A 174 -3.49 4.80 1.14
CA ALA A 174 -2.15 4.27 0.92
C ALA A 174 -1.04 5.25 1.34
N ALA A 175 -1.22 6.55 1.08
CA ALA A 175 -0.20 7.58 1.33
C ALA A 175 0.32 7.60 2.78
N PRO A 176 -0.54 7.60 3.82
CA PRO A 176 -0.09 7.64 5.21
C PRO A 176 0.88 6.50 5.56
N TYR A 177 0.64 5.28 5.06
CA TYR A 177 1.52 4.15 5.31
C TYR A 177 2.87 4.30 4.59
N ALA A 178 2.86 4.67 3.31
CA ALA A 178 4.08 4.83 2.53
C ALA A 178 5.00 5.92 3.12
N TYR A 179 4.43 7.08 3.47
CA TYR A 179 5.22 8.19 4.01
C TYR A 179 5.58 8.02 5.48
N ALA A 180 4.76 7.36 6.31
CA ALA A 180 5.17 7.01 7.67
C ALA A 180 6.37 6.05 7.67
N PHE A 181 6.40 5.08 6.74
CA PHE A 181 7.56 4.22 6.57
C PHE A 181 8.79 4.99 6.05
N LEU A 182 8.61 5.92 5.10
CA LEU A 182 9.69 6.81 4.66
C LEU A 182 10.27 7.62 5.83
N ALA A 183 9.40 8.22 6.65
CA ALA A 183 9.79 8.98 7.84
C ALA A 183 10.61 8.12 8.82
N GLN A 184 10.17 6.89 9.08
CA GLN A 184 10.93 5.96 9.91
C GLN A 184 12.32 5.67 9.32
N LEU A 185 12.42 5.44 8.00
CA LEU A 185 13.71 5.20 7.36
C LEU A 185 14.64 6.42 7.42
N ILE A 186 14.07 7.64 7.33
CA ILE A 186 14.81 8.89 7.56
C ILE A 186 15.37 8.94 8.99
N ASP A 187 14.52 8.71 9.98
CA ASP A 187 14.89 8.74 11.40
C ASP A 187 15.96 7.68 11.73
N GLN A 188 15.92 6.55 11.03
CA GLN A 188 16.92 5.48 11.12
C GLN A 188 18.19 5.75 10.30
N GLN A 189 18.28 6.89 9.60
CA GLN A 189 19.41 7.24 8.74
C GLN A 189 19.69 6.14 7.69
N ASN A 190 18.62 5.56 7.11
CA ASN A 190 18.79 4.47 6.15
C ASN A 190 19.61 4.95 4.94
N PRO A 191 20.67 4.21 4.53
CA PRO A 191 21.57 4.64 3.46
C PRO A 191 20.87 4.93 2.13
N ALA A 192 19.85 4.15 1.75
CA ALA A 192 19.12 4.34 0.49
C ALA A 192 18.32 5.64 0.48
N VAL A 193 17.78 6.04 1.64
CA VAL A 193 17.06 7.31 1.79
C VAL A 193 18.04 8.48 1.76
N ILE A 194 19.18 8.38 2.44
CA ILE A 194 20.20 9.45 2.45
C ILE A 194 20.77 9.66 1.04
N GLN A 195 21.08 8.58 0.33
CA GLN A 195 21.60 8.64 -1.05
C GLN A 195 20.58 9.25 -2.04
N GLN A 196 19.28 9.14 -1.74
CA GLN A 196 18.19 9.69 -2.56
C GLN A 196 17.49 10.87 -1.86
N ALA A 197 18.16 11.59 -0.95
CA ALA A 197 17.51 12.54 -0.04
C ALA A 197 16.69 13.63 -0.74
N ALA A 198 17.22 14.22 -1.82
CA ALA A 198 16.51 15.23 -2.61
C ALA A 198 15.22 14.67 -3.24
N ARG A 199 15.29 13.44 -3.74
CA ARG A 199 14.14 12.74 -4.35
C ARG A 199 13.07 12.40 -3.30
N CYS A 200 13.49 11.90 -2.14
CA CYS A 200 12.59 11.64 -1.01
C CYS A 200 11.89 12.93 -0.55
N PHE A 201 12.61 14.05 -0.44
CA PHE A 201 12.02 15.35 -0.12
C PHE A 201 10.99 15.78 -1.18
N HIS A 202 11.32 15.63 -2.47
CA HIS A 202 10.41 15.93 -3.56
C HIS A 202 9.11 15.12 -3.47
N PHE A 203 9.17 13.82 -3.17
CA PHE A 203 7.97 13.00 -3.00
C PHE A 203 7.10 13.43 -1.82
N VAL A 204 7.71 13.80 -0.69
CA VAL A 204 6.97 14.36 0.46
C VAL A 204 6.28 15.66 0.05
N ALA A 205 6.96 16.55 -0.67
CA ALA A 205 6.39 17.80 -1.14
C ALA A 205 5.17 17.58 -2.06
N LEU A 206 5.25 16.64 -3.00
CA LEU A 206 4.14 16.29 -3.88
C LEU A 206 2.93 15.73 -3.12
N ALA A 207 3.13 14.89 -2.11
CA ALA A 207 2.01 14.36 -1.32
C ALA A 207 1.34 15.40 -0.40
N LEU A 208 2.09 16.40 0.05
CA LEU A 208 1.51 17.53 0.78
C LEU A 208 0.67 18.42 -0.14
N GLU A 209 1.12 18.63 -1.37
CA GLU A 209 0.37 19.41 -2.37
C GLU A 209 -0.88 18.69 -2.85
N ALA A 210 -0.78 17.38 -3.10
CA ALA A 210 -1.92 16.55 -3.48
C ALA A 210 -2.89 16.26 -2.32
N GLU A 211 -2.63 16.79 -1.12
CA GLU A 211 -3.42 16.59 0.09
C GLU A 211 -3.63 15.12 0.49
N THR A 212 -2.84 14.17 -0.03
CA THR A 212 -2.93 12.75 0.38
C THR A 212 -2.26 12.47 1.72
N LEU A 213 -1.43 13.40 2.18
CA LEU A 213 -0.76 13.34 3.47
C LEU A 213 -1.25 14.47 4.38
N GLN A 214 -2.10 14.13 5.35
CA GLN A 214 -2.75 15.10 6.24
C GLN A 214 -2.54 14.81 7.74
N GLY A 215 -2.99 15.74 8.58
CA GLY A 215 -3.11 15.56 10.03
C GLY A 215 -1.77 15.27 10.74
N ARG A 216 -1.81 14.36 11.73
CA ARG A 216 -0.64 14.01 12.54
C ARG A 216 0.47 13.36 11.71
N THR A 217 0.11 12.49 10.76
CA THR A 217 1.09 11.81 9.91
C THR A 217 1.87 12.82 9.07
N ALA A 218 1.18 13.82 8.50
CA ALA A 218 1.85 14.92 7.77
C ALA A 218 2.88 15.64 8.64
N GLN A 219 2.52 15.99 9.88
CA GLN A 219 3.44 16.68 10.79
C GLN A 219 4.70 15.86 11.09
N GLN A 220 4.56 14.55 11.32
CA GLN A 220 5.68 13.64 11.58
C GLN A 220 6.59 13.49 10.36
N VAL A 221 5.99 13.32 9.18
CA VAL A 221 6.72 13.19 7.92
C VAL A 221 7.46 14.49 7.58
N VAL A 222 6.83 15.65 7.78
CA VAL A 222 7.44 16.98 7.58
C VAL A 222 8.64 17.16 8.52
N GLN A 223 8.50 16.79 9.80
CA GLN A 223 9.62 16.86 10.75
C GLN A 223 10.79 15.99 10.29
N SER A 224 10.51 14.77 9.83
CA SER A 224 11.51 13.86 9.31
C SER A 224 12.16 14.42 8.03
N ALA A 225 11.37 14.97 7.11
CA ALA A 225 11.86 15.59 5.88
C ALA A 225 12.77 16.80 6.16
N LYS A 226 12.46 17.63 7.18
CA LYS A 226 13.35 18.71 7.65
C LYS A 226 14.69 18.15 8.16
N ALA A 227 14.64 17.07 8.94
CA ALA A 227 15.85 16.39 9.41
C ALA A 227 16.66 15.83 8.23
N LEU A 228 16.01 15.23 7.23
CA LEU A 228 16.65 14.69 6.02
C LEU A 228 17.43 15.75 5.26
N VAL A 229 16.82 16.92 5.01
CA VAL A 229 17.48 18.06 4.35
C VAL A 229 18.74 18.47 5.10
N THR A 230 18.65 18.53 6.43
CA THR A 230 19.80 18.89 7.29
C THR A 230 20.89 17.83 7.24
N MET A 231 20.55 16.54 7.40
CA MET A 231 21.49 15.42 7.40
C MET A 231 22.22 15.26 6.06
N ALA A 232 21.50 15.46 4.96
CA ALA A 232 22.05 15.36 3.61
C ALA A 232 22.72 16.66 3.12
N SER A 233 22.80 17.70 3.96
CA SER A 233 23.36 19.01 3.60
C SER A 233 22.75 19.62 2.34
N LEU A 234 21.43 19.46 2.17
CA LEU A 234 20.68 19.98 1.03
C LEU A 234 20.20 21.41 1.30
N ASP A 235 20.05 22.21 0.25
CA ASP A 235 19.39 23.52 0.33
C ASP A 235 17.89 23.38 0.02
N ALA A 236 17.06 23.51 1.07
CA ALA A 236 15.60 23.44 0.92
C ALA A 236 15.05 24.47 -0.05
N ASN A 237 15.61 25.68 -0.11
CA ASN A 237 15.13 26.73 -1.01
C ASN A 237 15.44 26.39 -2.45
N GLN A 238 16.61 25.79 -2.71
CA GLN A 238 16.96 25.32 -4.04
C GLN A 238 16.04 24.18 -4.48
N LEU A 239 15.82 23.18 -3.62
CA LEU A 239 14.90 22.07 -3.91
C LEU A 239 13.49 22.57 -4.21
N LEU A 240 12.99 23.55 -3.45
CA LEU A 240 11.67 24.14 -3.66
C LEU A 240 11.59 24.99 -4.93
N ALA A 241 12.66 25.70 -5.29
CA ALA A 241 12.69 26.52 -6.50
C ALA A 241 12.54 25.70 -7.79
N GLU A 242 12.88 24.41 -7.75
CA GLU A 242 12.71 23.46 -8.87
C GLU A 242 11.27 22.91 -8.98
N MET A 243 10.42 23.17 -7.99
CA MET A 243 9.03 22.66 -7.94
C MET A 243 8.02 23.70 -8.42
N SER A 244 6.80 23.26 -8.74
CA SER A 244 5.73 24.15 -9.16
C SER A 244 5.31 25.13 -8.04
N PRO A 245 4.71 26.29 -8.37
CA PRO A 245 4.26 27.25 -7.37
C PRO A 245 3.26 26.67 -6.35
N GLU A 246 2.41 25.74 -6.78
CA GLU A 246 1.43 25.05 -5.94
C GLU A 246 2.13 24.21 -4.87
N VAL A 247 3.13 23.41 -5.29
CA VAL A 247 3.95 22.62 -4.37
C VAL A 247 4.74 23.51 -3.41
N GLN A 248 5.33 24.60 -3.91
CA GLN A 248 6.02 25.57 -3.05
C GLN A 248 5.08 26.16 -1.98
N HIS A 249 3.84 26.47 -2.35
CA HIS A 249 2.85 27.00 -1.43
C HIS A 249 2.48 25.98 -0.35
N ALA A 250 2.16 24.75 -0.76
CA ALA A 250 1.84 23.65 0.15
C ALA A 250 2.99 23.39 1.13
N VAL A 251 4.23 23.27 0.63
CA VAL A 251 5.39 23.03 1.50
C VAL A 251 5.61 24.18 2.47
N ARG A 252 5.50 25.44 2.05
CA ARG A 252 5.67 26.60 2.95
C ARG A 252 4.65 26.61 4.09
N ALA A 253 3.42 26.14 3.86
CA ALA A 253 2.39 26.06 4.91
C ALA A 253 2.77 25.06 6.02
N PHE A 254 3.51 24.00 5.69
CA PHE A 254 3.96 22.99 6.65
C PHE A 254 5.37 23.25 7.21
N PHE A 255 6.23 23.90 6.43
CA PHE A 255 7.64 24.09 6.77
C PHE A 255 7.97 25.42 7.43
N GLY A 256 7.13 26.44 7.24
CA GLY A 256 7.25 27.77 7.86
C GLY A 256 7.06 27.81 9.36
#